data_AF-A0A6N9PAP0-F1
#
_entry.id   AF-A0A6N9PAP0-F1
#
_cell.length_a   1.000
_cell.length_b   1.000
_cell.length_c   1.000
_cell.angle_alpha   90.00
_cell.angle_beta   90.00
_cell.angle_gamma   90.00
#
_symmetry.space_group_name_H-M   'P 1'
#
loop_
_entity.id
_entity.type
_entity.pdbx_description
1 polymer ?
#
loop_
_entity_poly.entity_id
_entity_poly.type
_entity_poly.pdbx_seq_one_letter_code
_entity_poly.pdbx_strand_id
1 'polypeptide(L)'
;HGVKPESLAKEIGYSRTTLTRYLSGAYNSSAKGIESQIARFLEAHTGEVVVLPGTAAPAPRAPQKPRFYESRDAKAALGVCQSCQEYMGLGIVVARSGYGKTYALREYAKLPRVAYIECDDTMSSRDLVEAIERSVGLPTGYGTIWRRVNSIRDFFNTNNGYLLVIDEADKLVSKYTQKKMEILRG
;
A
#
# COMPACT_ATOMS: atom_id res chain seq x y z
N HIS A 1 26.94 45.66 5.70
CA HIS A 1 25.95 46.74 5.52
C HIS A 1 24.62 46.28 6.10
N GLY A 2 24.19 46.81 7.25
CA GLY A 2 22.91 46.43 7.87
C GLY A 2 21.75 47.16 7.22
N VAL A 3 20.77 46.42 6.70
CA VAL A 3 19.53 46.99 6.17
C VAL A 3 18.77 47.67 7.33
N LYS A 4 18.50 48.98 7.19
CA LYS A 4 17.74 49.72 8.21
C LYS A 4 16.28 49.26 8.19
N PRO A 5 15.66 48.95 9.35
CA PRO A 5 14.27 48.50 9.44
C PRO A 5 13.25 49.45 8.76
N GLU A 6 13.60 50.73 8.66
CA GLU A 6 12.79 51.78 8.03
C GLU A 6 12.69 51.63 6.52
N SER A 7 13.78 51.23 5.87
CA SER A 7 13.80 50.98 4.42
C SER A 7 13.10 49.67 4.10
N LEU A 8 13.34 48.63 4.92
CA LEU A 8 12.71 47.32 4.77
C LEU A 8 11.18 47.41 4.89
N ALA A 9 10.66 48.15 5.87
CA ALA A 9 9.23 48.30 6.11
C ALA A 9 8.48 48.91 4.91
N LYS A 10 9.07 49.90 4.24
CA LYS A 10 8.47 50.53 3.05
C LYS A 10 8.39 49.56 1.86
N GLU A 11 9.36 48.68 1.73
CA GLU A 11 9.51 47.81 0.57
C GLU A 11 8.68 46.53 0.69
N ILE A 12 8.56 45.96 1.89
CA ILE A 12 7.71 44.78 2.13
C ILE A 12 6.23 45.12 2.38
N GLY A 13 5.87 46.41 2.42
CA GLY A 13 4.49 46.87 2.61
C GLY A 13 3.92 46.69 4.02
N TYR A 14 4.76 46.51 5.04
CA TYR A 14 4.33 46.38 6.45
C TYR A 14 4.70 47.63 7.27
N SER A 15 3.89 47.95 8.28
CA SER A 15 4.19 49.07 9.17
C SER A 15 5.50 48.85 9.93
N ARG A 16 6.26 49.92 10.17
CA ARG A 16 7.50 49.88 10.96
C ARG A 16 7.26 49.21 12.32
N THR A 17 6.15 49.53 12.98
CA THR A 17 5.78 48.98 14.29
C THR A 17 5.58 47.46 14.23
N THR A 18 4.96 46.96 13.16
CA THR A 18 4.78 45.52 12.91
C THR A 18 6.12 44.82 12.72
N LEU A 19 7.01 45.41 11.93
CA LEU A 19 8.35 44.86 11.66
C LEU A 19 9.24 44.85 12.92
N THR A 20 9.23 45.94 13.69
CA THR A 20 9.99 46.03 14.95
C THR A 20 9.50 45.00 15.97
N ARG A 21 8.17 44.83 16.11
CA ARG A 21 7.61 43.80 16.97
C ARG A 21 8.02 42.39 16.53
N TYR A 22 8.02 42.12 15.24
CA TYR A 22 8.50 40.85 14.68
C TYR A 22 9.99 40.62 14.98
N LEU A 23 10.87 41.57 14.68
CA LEU A 23 12.31 41.47 14.95
C LEU A 23 12.64 41.32 16.44
N SER A 24 11.83 41.92 17.32
CA SER A 24 11.96 41.78 18.77
C SER A 24 11.36 40.49 19.36
N GLY A 25 10.72 39.64 18.53
CA GLY A 25 10.03 38.43 18.99
C GLY A 25 8.68 38.66 19.69
N ALA A 26 8.21 39.91 19.80
CA ALA A 26 6.94 40.30 20.43
C ALA A 26 5.73 40.33 19.47
N TYR A 27 5.83 39.60 18.35
CA TYR A 27 4.76 39.49 17.36
C TYR A 27 3.88 38.28 17.64
N ASN A 28 2.65 38.54 18.07
CA ASN A 28 1.69 37.55 18.57
C ASN A 28 0.69 37.06 17.50
N SER A 29 0.95 37.34 16.23
CA SER A 29 0.10 36.97 15.09
C SER A 29 0.85 36.07 14.10
N SER A 30 0.15 35.48 13.12
CA SER A 30 0.74 34.61 12.09
C SER A 30 1.90 35.31 11.36
N ALA A 31 3.13 34.86 11.61
CA ALA A 31 4.36 35.45 11.06
C ALA A 31 4.62 35.07 9.59
N LYS A 32 3.94 34.04 9.07
CA LYS A 32 4.16 33.48 7.73
C LYS A 32 4.13 34.53 6.61
N GLY A 33 3.21 35.49 6.71
CA GLY A 33 3.06 36.55 5.70
C GLY A 33 4.21 37.57 5.72
N ILE A 34 4.75 37.87 6.90
CA ILE A 34 5.89 38.80 7.07
C ILE A 34 7.18 38.09 6.64
N GLU A 35 7.37 36.84 7.09
CA GLU A 35 8.50 35.99 6.72
C GLU A 35 8.63 35.81 5.21
N SER A 36 7.51 35.52 4.52
CA SER A 36 7.50 35.36 3.05
C SER A 36 7.95 36.62 2.30
N GLN A 37 7.59 37.80 2.79
CA GLN A 37 7.98 39.06 2.15
C GLN A 37 9.43 39.44 2.49
N ILE A 38 9.90 39.17 3.70
CA ILE A 38 11.30 39.35 4.08
C ILE A 38 12.21 38.42 3.27
N ALA A 39 11.82 37.16 3.07
CA ALA A 39 12.58 36.22 2.24
C ALA A 39 12.69 36.71 0.79
N ARG A 40 11.58 37.13 0.17
CA ARG A 40 11.58 37.70 -1.19
C ARG A 40 12.47 38.93 -1.31
N PHE A 41 12.43 39.83 -0.32
CA PHE A 41 13.28 41.01 -0.32
C PHE A 41 14.76 40.64 -0.23
N LEU A 42 15.12 39.71 0.66
CA LEU A 42 16.51 39.25 0.79
C LEU A 42 16.99 38.56 -0.49
N GLU A 43 16.20 37.69 -1.09
CA GLU A 43 16.51 37.04 -2.37
C GLU A 43 16.80 38.06 -3.48
N ALA A 44 15.99 39.12 -3.57
CA ALA A 44 16.15 40.16 -4.57
C ALA A 44 17.38 41.06 -4.32
N HIS A 45 17.80 41.24 -3.06
CA HIS A 45 18.88 42.17 -2.70
C HIS A 45 20.25 41.49 -2.51
N THR A 46 20.29 40.22 -2.13
CA THR A 46 21.55 39.48 -1.91
C THR A 46 21.83 38.45 -3.01
N GLY A 47 20.85 38.11 -3.84
CA GLY A 47 21.00 37.07 -4.88
C GLY A 47 21.09 35.65 -4.31
N GLU A 48 20.93 35.47 -3.00
CA GLU A 48 20.92 34.18 -2.32
C GLU A 48 19.48 33.74 -2.04
N VAL A 49 19.16 32.48 -2.33
CA VAL A 49 17.85 31.88 -2.04
C VAL A 49 17.68 31.76 -0.51
N VAL A 50 16.75 32.53 0.06
CA VAL A 50 16.51 32.53 1.51
C VAL A 50 15.43 31.50 1.83
N VAL A 51 15.87 30.33 2.27
CA VAL A 51 14.97 29.25 2.72
C VAL A 51 14.40 29.62 4.10
N LEU A 52 13.09 29.83 4.17
CA LEU A 52 12.39 30.10 5.42
C LEU A 52 12.35 28.87 6.33
N PRO A 53 12.55 29.01 7.66
CA PRO A 53 12.38 27.92 8.61
C PRO A 53 10.89 27.52 8.67
N GLY A 54 10.52 26.49 7.91
CA GLY A 54 9.12 26.05 7.75
C GLY A 54 8.76 25.59 6.34
N THR A 55 9.60 25.89 5.34
CA THR A 55 9.55 25.29 4.00
C THR A 55 10.56 24.16 3.83
N ALA A 56 11.16 23.68 4.94
CA ALA A 56 11.99 22.49 4.90
C ALA A 56 11.17 21.33 4.33
N ALA A 57 11.68 20.74 3.25
CA ALA A 57 11.27 19.43 2.77
C ALA A 57 11.06 18.50 3.99
N PRO A 58 10.05 17.61 3.96
CA PRO A 58 9.75 16.76 5.10
C PRO A 58 11.05 16.13 5.60
N ALA A 59 11.33 16.35 6.89
CA ALA A 59 12.51 15.82 7.56
C ALA A 59 12.76 14.37 7.09
N PRO A 60 14.03 13.95 6.88
CA PRO A 60 14.31 12.57 6.51
C PRO A 60 13.62 11.70 7.55
N ARG A 61 12.57 11.00 7.13
CA ARG A 61 11.84 10.09 8.01
C ARG A 61 12.92 9.19 8.60
N ALA A 62 13.00 9.14 9.94
CA ALA A 62 13.82 8.17 10.65
C ALA A 62 13.71 6.84 9.91
N PRO A 63 14.82 6.10 9.65
CA PRO A 63 14.82 4.95 8.76
C PRO A 63 13.70 4.01 9.19
N GLN A 64 12.57 4.11 8.49
CA GLN A 64 11.46 3.22 8.72
C GLN A 64 12.03 1.88 8.30
N LYS A 65 12.06 0.91 9.23
CA LYS A 65 12.29 -0.49 8.85
C LYS A 65 11.46 -0.72 7.59
N PRO A 66 12.05 -1.21 6.49
CA PRO A 66 11.30 -1.43 5.27
C PRO A 66 10.07 -2.25 5.65
N ARG A 67 8.89 -1.70 5.37
CA ARG A 67 7.61 -2.24 5.84
C ARG A 67 7.38 -3.67 5.31
N PHE A 68 8.12 -4.01 4.25
CA PHE A 68 8.23 -5.31 3.63
C PHE A 68 9.69 -5.54 3.20
N TYR A 69 10.29 -6.66 3.57
CA TYR A 69 11.62 -7.05 3.09
C TYR A 69 11.48 -7.76 1.75
N GLU A 70 11.80 -7.07 0.66
CA GLU A 70 11.75 -7.62 -0.69
C GLU A 70 12.94 -8.54 -0.97
N SER A 71 12.84 -9.79 -0.52
CA SER A 71 13.76 -10.84 -0.97
C SER A 71 13.60 -11.11 -2.47
N ARG A 72 14.61 -11.74 -3.09
CA ARG A 72 14.53 -12.17 -4.50
C ARG A 72 13.32 -13.07 -4.74
N ASP A 73 13.03 -13.96 -3.79
CA ASP A 73 11.90 -14.89 -3.87
C ASP A 73 10.56 -14.18 -3.72
N ALA A 74 10.49 -13.16 -2.84
CA ALA A 74 9.32 -12.32 -2.70
C ALA A 74 9.04 -11.57 -4.02
N LYS A 75 10.05 -10.96 -4.64
CA LYS A 75 9.90 -10.29 -5.94
C LYS A 75 9.41 -11.24 -7.03
N ALA A 76 9.92 -12.47 -7.06
CA ALA A 76 9.46 -13.48 -8.01
C ALA A 76 7.98 -13.83 -7.79
N ALA A 77 7.56 -14.07 -6.54
CA ALA A 77 6.16 -14.37 -6.22
C ALA A 77 5.21 -13.22 -6.59
N LEU A 78 5.60 -11.97 -6.29
CA LEU A 78 4.82 -10.78 -6.64
C LEU A 78 4.74 -10.59 -8.17
N GLY A 79 5.85 -10.83 -8.88
CA GLY A 79 5.90 -10.77 -10.34
C GLY A 79 4.99 -11.80 -11.01
N VAL A 80 4.90 -13.01 -10.46
CA VAL A 80 3.93 -14.03 -10.91
C VAL A 80 2.51 -13.51 -10.71
N CYS A 81 2.18 -12.97 -9.53
CA CYS A 81 0.84 -12.43 -9.25
C CYS A 81 0.45 -11.30 -10.22
N GLN A 82 1.39 -10.36 -10.47
CA GLN A 82 1.18 -9.27 -11.41
C GLN A 82 0.95 -9.78 -12.84
N SER A 83 1.76 -10.75 -13.28
CA SER A 83 1.61 -11.38 -14.60
C SER A 83 0.26 -12.10 -14.73
N CYS A 84 -0.20 -12.76 -13.67
CA CYS A 84 -1.51 -13.42 -13.65
C CYS A 84 -2.68 -12.43 -13.76
N GLN A 85 -2.56 -11.24 -13.15
CA GLN A 85 -3.58 -10.19 -13.31
C GLN A 85 -3.61 -9.61 -14.72
N GLU A 86 -2.44 -9.43 -15.35
CA GLU A 86 -2.31 -8.84 -16.68
C GLU A 86 -2.77 -9.81 -17.78
N TYR A 87 -2.35 -11.06 -17.73
CA TYR A 87 -2.60 -12.05 -18.78
C TYR A 87 -3.75 -13.02 -18.46
N MET A 88 -4.46 -12.83 -17.34
CA MET A 88 -5.49 -13.76 -16.84
C MET A 88 -5.00 -15.22 -16.80
N GLY A 89 -3.73 -15.40 -16.44
CA GLY A 89 -3.03 -16.69 -16.48
C GLY A 89 -2.99 -17.39 -15.14
N LEU A 90 -2.71 -18.70 -15.15
CA LEU A 90 -2.44 -19.48 -13.95
C LEU A 90 -0.96 -19.37 -13.57
N GLY A 91 -0.70 -18.98 -12.33
CA GLY A 91 0.65 -18.91 -11.76
C GLY A 91 0.80 -19.93 -10.63
N ILE A 92 1.97 -20.58 -10.56
CA ILE A 92 2.32 -21.50 -9.47
C ILE A 92 3.59 -20.97 -8.80
N VAL A 93 3.53 -20.74 -7.49
CA VAL A 93 4.66 -20.28 -6.70
C VAL A 93 5.07 -21.39 -5.72
N VAL A 94 6.25 -21.96 -5.92
CA VAL A 94 6.81 -23.01 -5.06
C VAL A 94 8.10 -22.50 -4.41
N ALA A 95 8.23 -22.69 -3.10
CA ALA A 95 9.47 -22.47 -2.36
C ALA A 95 9.50 -23.36 -1.12
N ARG A 96 10.64 -23.49 -0.45
CA ARG A 96 10.72 -24.20 0.84
C ARG A 96 9.95 -23.44 1.94
N SER A 97 9.61 -24.14 3.03
CA SER A 97 9.03 -23.50 4.20
C SER A 97 9.99 -22.48 4.81
N GLY A 98 9.46 -21.37 5.34
CA GLY A 98 10.26 -20.28 5.92
C GLY A 98 10.80 -19.24 4.93
N TYR A 99 10.59 -19.39 3.62
CA TYR A 99 11.09 -18.45 2.59
C TYR A 99 10.19 -17.21 2.38
N GLY A 100 9.20 -17.00 3.25
CA GLY A 100 8.37 -15.79 3.22
C GLY A 100 7.30 -15.73 2.13
N LYS A 101 6.94 -16.86 1.48
CA LYS A 101 5.86 -16.92 0.47
C LYS A 101 4.54 -16.38 0.99
N THR A 102 4.03 -16.95 2.08
CA THR A 102 2.79 -16.54 2.73
C THR A 102 2.82 -15.07 3.11
N TYR A 103 3.96 -14.58 3.62
CA TYR A 103 4.13 -13.17 3.94
C TYR A 103 4.06 -12.29 2.67
N ALA A 104 4.72 -12.66 1.58
CA ALA A 104 4.67 -11.94 0.31
C ALA A 104 3.27 -11.93 -0.31
N LEU A 105 2.58 -13.08 -0.34
CA LEU A 105 1.23 -13.19 -0.88
C LEU A 105 0.21 -12.42 -0.06
N ARG A 106 0.31 -12.44 1.28
CA ARG A 106 -0.54 -11.63 2.17
C ARG A 106 -0.31 -10.13 1.99
N GLU A 107 0.93 -9.70 1.74
CA GLU A 107 1.21 -8.30 1.43
C GLU A 107 0.64 -7.89 0.06
N TYR A 108 0.74 -8.75 -0.94
CA TYR A 108 0.12 -8.53 -2.26
C TYR A 108 -1.41 -8.47 -2.17
N ALA A 109 -2.01 -9.28 -1.30
CA ALA A 109 -3.46 -9.32 -1.09
C ALA A 109 -4.07 -8.02 -0.54
N LYS A 110 -3.24 -7.08 -0.06
CA LYS A 110 -3.69 -5.73 0.33
C LYS A 110 -4.03 -4.85 -0.88
N LEU A 111 -3.59 -5.25 -2.07
CA LEU A 111 -3.92 -4.56 -3.32
C LEU A 111 -5.39 -4.80 -3.70
N PRO A 112 -6.01 -3.87 -4.43
CA PRO A 112 -7.37 -4.06 -4.91
C PRO A 112 -7.46 -5.26 -5.85
N ARG A 113 -8.66 -5.86 -5.94
CA ARG A 113 -8.96 -6.97 -6.85
C ARG A 113 -8.13 -8.25 -6.60
N VAL A 114 -7.68 -8.47 -5.36
CA VAL A 114 -7.05 -9.71 -4.95
C VAL A 114 -7.93 -10.41 -3.92
N ALA A 115 -8.31 -11.65 -4.21
CA ALA A 115 -8.96 -12.55 -3.27
C ALA A 115 -7.92 -13.54 -2.74
N TYR A 116 -7.55 -13.42 -1.47
CA TYR A 116 -6.59 -14.33 -0.82
C TYR A 116 -7.31 -15.34 0.05
N ILE A 117 -6.91 -16.61 -0.07
CA ILE A 117 -7.42 -17.72 0.71
C ILE A 117 -6.23 -18.58 1.11
N GLU A 118 -6.12 -18.81 2.42
CA GLU A 118 -5.17 -19.76 3.00
C GLU A 118 -5.92 -21.05 3.28
N CYS A 119 -5.46 -22.15 2.69
CA CYS A 119 -6.10 -23.44 2.86
C CYS A 119 -5.67 -24.13 4.15
N ASP A 120 -6.60 -24.82 4.78
CA ASP A 120 -6.36 -25.66 5.95
C ASP A 120 -6.74 -27.12 5.66
N ASP A 121 -6.08 -28.08 6.31
CA ASP A 121 -6.30 -29.53 6.09
C ASP A 121 -7.74 -29.97 6.44
N THR A 122 -8.44 -29.22 7.29
CA THR A 122 -9.82 -29.50 7.67
C THR A 122 -10.84 -29.02 6.62
N MET A 123 -10.47 -28.07 5.74
CA MET A 123 -11.38 -27.46 4.77
C MET A 123 -11.96 -28.49 3.79
N SER A 124 -13.28 -28.50 3.63
CA SER A 124 -13.98 -29.23 2.57
C SER A 124 -14.09 -28.40 1.29
N SER A 125 -14.47 -29.03 0.17
CA SER A 125 -14.75 -28.31 -1.08
C SER A 125 -15.85 -27.26 -0.91
N ARG A 126 -16.79 -27.46 0.02
CA ARG A 126 -17.84 -26.48 0.34
C ARG A 126 -17.25 -25.27 1.07
N ASP A 127 -16.36 -25.52 2.02
CA ASP A 127 -15.70 -24.45 2.79
C ASP A 127 -14.79 -23.61 1.90
N LEU A 128 -14.08 -24.24 0.94
CA LEU A 128 -13.28 -23.53 -0.06
C LEU A 128 -14.14 -22.61 -0.93
N VAL A 129 -15.25 -23.12 -1.45
CA VAL A 129 -16.19 -22.31 -2.26
C VAL A 129 -16.75 -21.14 -1.45
N GLU A 130 -17.11 -21.39 -0.19
CA GLU A 130 -17.58 -20.34 0.72
C GLU A 130 -16.50 -19.30 1.04
N ALA A 131 -15.25 -19.73 1.21
CA ALA A 131 -14.12 -18.83 1.41
C ALA A 131 -13.90 -17.94 0.19
N ILE A 132 -14.01 -18.48 -1.03
CA ILE A 132 -13.93 -17.68 -2.27
C ILE A 132 -15.06 -16.66 -2.31
N GLU A 133 -16.32 -17.09 -2.13
CA GLU A 133 -17.49 -16.19 -2.13
C GLU A 133 -17.32 -15.04 -1.13
N ARG A 134 -16.91 -15.33 0.11
CA ARG A 134 -16.65 -14.32 1.13
C ARG A 134 -15.53 -13.37 0.74
N SER A 135 -14.45 -13.89 0.14
CA SER A 135 -13.29 -13.10 -0.26
C SER A 135 -13.61 -12.10 -1.38
N VAL A 136 -14.49 -12.49 -2.32
CA VAL A 136 -14.92 -11.61 -3.43
C VAL A 136 -16.20 -10.82 -3.16
N GLY A 137 -16.86 -11.05 -2.02
CA GLY A 137 -18.10 -10.36 -1.64
C GLY A 137 -19.37 -10.89 -2.31
N LEU A 138 -19.37 -12.15 -2.76
CA LEU A 138 -20.56 -12.82 -3.28
C LEU A 138 -21.46 -13.35 -2.14
N PRO A 139 -22.78 -13.44 -2.37
CA PRO A 139 -23.70 -14.00 -1.39
C PRO A 139 -23.36 -15.47 -1.09
N THR A 140 -23.33 -15.81 0.20
CA THR A 140 -23.02 -17.17 0.66
C THR A 140 -24.29 -18.02 0.86
N GLY A 141 -24.17 -19.34 0.67
CA GLY A 141 -25.10 -20.30 1.27
C GLY A 141 -26.32 -20.75 0.47
N TYR A 142 -26.61 -20.20 -0.71
CA TYR A 142 -27.76 -20.64 -1.53
C TYR A 142 -27.36 -21.45 -2.77
N GLY A 143 -27.92 -22.66 -2.89
CA GLY A 143 -27.82 -23.50 -4.09
C GLY A 143 -26.76 -24.61 -4.03
N THR A 144 -26.66 -25.36 -5.14
CA THR A 144 -25.69 -26.45 -5.28
C THR A 144 -24.27 -25.91 -5.44
N ILE A 145 -23.26 -26.71 -5.10
CA ILE A 145 -21.84 -26.35 -5.32
C ILE A 145 -21.62 -25.92 -6.77
N TRP A 146 -22.27 -26.57 -7.74
CA TRP A 146 -22.18 -26.21 -9.15
C TRP A 146 -22.66 -24.77 -9.45
N ARG A 147 -23.81 -24.36 -8.91
CA ARG A 147 -24.32 -22.98 -9.11
C ARG A 147 -23.39 -21.95 -8.48
N ARG A 148 -22.86 -22.27 -7.30
CA ARG A 148 -21.92 -21.42 -6.56
C ARG A 148 -20.62 -21.23 -7.33
N VAL A 149 -20.02 -22.31 -7.82
CA VAL A 149 -18.81 -22.28 -8.65
C VAL A 149 -19.05 -21.50 -9.95
N ASN A 150 -20.21 -21.64 -10.59
CA ASN A 150 -20.55 -20.83 -11.76
C ASN A 150 -20.67 -19.35 -11.43
N SER A 151 -21.31 -18.98 -10.31
CA SER A 151 -21.38 -17.57 -9.90
C SER A 151 -20.00 -16.98 -9.64
N ILE A 152 -19.08 -17.75 -9.05
CA ILE A 152 -17.67 -17.35 -8.88
C ILE A 152 -17.02 -17.14 -10.25
N ARG A 153 -17.20 -18.09 -11.18
CA ARG A 153 -16.64 -17.99 -12.53
C ARG A 153 -17.16 -16.75 -13.27
N ASP A 154 -18.46 -16.48 -13.19
CA ASP A 154 -19.08 -15.32 -13.81
C ASP A 154 -18.54 -14.01 -13.24
N PHE A 155 -18.28 -13.97 -11.93
CA PHE A 155 -17.63 -12.83 -11.28
C PHE A 155 -16.23 -12.58 -11.86
N PHE A 156 -15.35 -13.59 -11.93
CA PHE A 156 -13.99 -13.41 -12.46
C PHE A 156 -13.96 -13.10 -13.96
N ASN A 157 -14.90 -13.65 -14.75
CA ASN A 157 -15.02 -13.33 -16.18
C ASN A 157 -15.54 -11.91 -16.44
N THR A 158 -16.38 -11.38 -15.56
CA THR A 158 -16.93 -10.02 -15.69
C THR A 158 -15.95 -8.97 -15.16
N ASN A 159 -15.17 -9.31 -14.13
CA ASN A 159 -14.27 -8.39 -13.43
C ASN A 159 -12.81 -8.66 -13.81
N ASN A 160 -12.41 -8.21 -14.99
CA ASN A 160 -11.03 -8.36 -15.48
C ASN A 160 -9.99 -7.77 -14.51
N GLY A 161 -8.87 -8.49 -14.37
CA GLY A 161 -7.78 -8.14 -13.45
C GLY A 161 -7.99 -8.58 -12.00
N TYR A 162 -9.06 -9.31 -11.69
CA TYR A 162 -9.17 -9.99 -10.39
C TYR A 162 -8.23 -11.20 -10.31
N LEU A 163 -7.51 -11.32 -9.19
CA LEU A 163 -6.64 -12.45 -8.90
C LEU A 163 -7.19 -13.25 -7.72
N LEU A 164 -7.36 -14.55 -7.91
CA LEU A 164 -7.58 -15.50 -6.81
C LEU A 164 -6.23 -16.12 -6.42
N VAL A 165 -5.82 -15.92 -5.17
CA VAL A 165 -4.62 -16.51 -4.57
C VAL A 165 -5.04 -17.60 -3.60
N ILE A 166 -4.58 -18.83 -3.86
CA ILE A 166 -4.76 -19.98 -2.98
C ILE A 166 -3.40 -20.35 -2.40
N ASP A 167 -3.20 -20.05 -1.11
CA ASP A 167 -2.00 -20.43 -0.36
C ASP A 167 -2.19 -21.79 0.30
N GLU A 168 -1.09 -22.54 0.47
CA GLU A 168 -1.08 -23.91 1.01
C GLU A 168 -2.02 -24.88 0.25
N ALA A 169 -2.11 -24.72 -1.07
CA ALA A 169 -2.99 -25.51 -1.94
C ALA A 169 -2.65 -27.02 -1.94
N ASP A 170 -1.45 -27.42 -1.52
CA ASP A 170 -1.05 -28.81 -1.34
C ASP A 170 -1.92 -29.53 -0.29
N LYS A 171 -2.47 -28.80 0.69
CA LYS A 171 -3.42 -29.31 1.67
C LYS A 171 -4.74 -29.77 1.07
N LEU A 172 -5.15 -29.19 -0.06
CA LEU A 172 -6.37 -29.59 -0.78
C LEU A 172 -6.23 -30.95 -1.50
N VAL A 173 -5.00 -31.37 -1.83
CA VAL A 173 -4.72 -32.61 -2.58
C VAL A 173 -4.85 -33.85 -1.69
N SER A 174 -4.59 -33.72 -0.39
CA SER A 174 -4.65 -34.84 0.57
C SER A 174 -6.06 -35.45 0.67
N LYS A 175 -7.12 -34.61 0.60
CA LYS A 175 -8.52 -35.01 0.77
C LYS A 175 -9.07 -35.84 -0.40
N TYR A 176 -8.63 -35.56 -1.63
CA TYR A 176 -9.07 -36.31 -2.83
C TYR A 176 -8.34 -37.65 -2.97
N THR A 177 -7.14 -37.75 -2.39
CA THR A 177 -6.24 -38.91 -2.57
C THR A 177 -6.35 -39.93 -1.44
N GLN A 178 -6.63 -39.51 -0.20
CA GLN A 178 -6.77 -40.43 0.95
C GLN A 178 -7.85 -41.49 0.69
N LYS A 179 -9.04 -41.08 0.21
CA LYS A 179 -10.11 -42.04 -0.11
C LYS A 179 -9.76 -43.06 -1.20
N LYS A 180 -8.79 -42.80 -2.08
CA LYS A 180 -8.35 -43.76 -3.11
C LYS A 180 -7.17 -44.63 -2.65
N MET A 181 -6.26 -44.07 -1.85
CA MET A 181 -5.11 -44.81 -1.32
C MET A 181 -5.49 -45.75 -0.16
N GLU A 182 -6.55 -45.45 0.58
CA GLU A 182 -7.07 -46.33 1.64
C GLU A 182 -7.81 -47.55 1.06
N ILE A 183 -8.53 -47.38 -0.06
CA ILE A 183 -9.16 -48.48 -0.82
C ILE A 183 -8.10 -49.43 -1.42
N LEU A 184 -6.90 -48.92 -1.75
CA LEU A 184 -5.79 -49.74 -2.26
C LEU A 184 -4.98 -50.43 -1.14
N ARG A 185 -5.29 -50.13 0.13
CA ARG A 185 -4.68 -50.76 1.31
C ARG A 185 -5.64 -51.65 2.11
N GLY A 186 -6.91 -51.75 1.68
CA GLY A 186 -7.93 -52.62 2.28
C GLY A 186 -8.34 -53.75 1.35
#